data_AF-A0A3D3UCN3-F1
#
_entry.id   AF-A0A3D3UCN3-F1
#
_cell.length_a   1.000
_cell.length_b   1.000
_cell.length_c   1.000
_cell.angle_alpha   90.00
_cell.angle_beta   90.00
_cell.angle_gamma   90.00
#
_symmetry.space_group_name_H-M   'P 1'
#
loop_
_entity.id
_entity.type
_entity.pdbx_description
1 polymer ?
#
loop_
_entity_poly.entity_id
_entity_poly.type
_entity_poly.pdbx_seq_one_letter_code
_entity_poly.pdbx_strand_id
1 'polypeptide(L)'
;MNSGLRSWTTTLVAAGGLLVSAGLAQAASAQGGPDKQAIIATYADIAHAGYTDSVALARDLQKAVDTLIATPSAAQMAAARQAWLAARVPYMQTEVFRFGNAIVDDWEGKVNAWPLDEGLIDYVAPAYGNSSNGNPVYAANVIANPEIRVGGKTVDAAQLTKALLAD
;
A
#
# COMPACT_ATOMS: atom_id res chain seq x y z
N MET A 1 60.30 25.25 60.76
CA MET A 1 59.23 25.91 61.54
C MET A 1 57.89 25.46 60.99
N ASN A 2 57.07 24.89 61.88
CA ASN A 2 55.66 24.49 61.81
C ASN A 2 55.09 23.69 60.63
N SER A 3 55.06 22.38 60.84
CA SER A 3 53.97 21.44 60.57
C SER A 3 52.77 21.64 61.51
N GLY A 4 51.53 21.34 61.09
CA GLY A 4 50.41 21.24 62.03
C GLY A 4 49.02 20.96 61.42
N LEU A 5 48.64 19.69 61.42
CA LEU A 5 47.32 19.11 61.12
C LEU A 5 46.16 19.56 62.06
N ARG A 6 44.90 19.54 61.56
CA ARG A 6 43.71 18.76 62.02
C ARG A 6 42.36 19.52 62.12
N SER A 7 41.32 18.87 61.56
CA SER A 7 39.97 18.62 62.15
C SER A 7 38.99 19.82 62.16
N TRP A 8 37.66 19.73 61.99
CA TRP A 8 36.65 18.90 62.65
C TRP A 8 35.30 18.81 61.88
N THR A 9 34.53 17.83 62.33
CA THR A 9 33.14 17.35 62.15
C THR A 9 31.94 18.33 62.22
N THR A 10 30.94 18.06 61.35
CA THR A 10 29.46 17.86 61.54
C THR A 10 28.48 18.91 62.14
N THR A 11 27.32 19.06 61.44
CA THR A 11 25.89 19.08 61.94
C THR A 11 25.04 20.38 61.83
N LEU A 12 24.21 20.44 60.77
CA LEU A 12 22.71 20.60 60.67
C LEU A 12 21.88 21.79 61.25
N VAL A 13 20.84 22.17 60.45
CA VAL A 13 19.48 22.74 60.76
C VAL A 13 19.40 24.29 60.90
N ALA A 14 18.45 25.10 60.37
CA ALA A 14 17.13 24.95 59.75
C ALA A 14 16.69 26.22 58.95
N ALA A 15 15.71 26.01 58.06
CA ALA A 15 14.52 26.85 57.77
C ALA A 15 14.62 28.25 57.10
N GLY A 16 13.82 28.41 56.03
CA GLY A 16 13.10 29.66 55.72
C GLY A 16 13.44 30.28 54.37
N GLY A 17 12.59 30.09 53.36
CA GLY A 17 12.71 30.84 52.10
C GLY A 17 11.83 30.30 50.98
N LEU A 18 10.52 30.56 51.08
CA LEU A 18 9.57 30.40 49.98
C LEU A 18 9.97 31.35 48.84
N LEU A 19 10.48 30.84 47.72
CA LEU A 19 10.61 31.59 46.47
C LEU A 19 9.86 30.85 45.37
N VAL A 20 8.53 31.04 45.38
CA VAL A 20 7.68 30.86 44.21
C VAL A 20 7.91 32.09 43.33
N SER A 21 8.93 32.03 42.48
CA SER A 21 9.18 33.05 41.47
C SER A 21 8.40 32.70 40.22
N ALA A 22 7.44 33.58 39.92
CA ALA A 22 6.54 33.53 38.79
C ALA A 22 7.25 33.28 37.44
N GLY A 23 6.84 32.21 36.78
CA GLY A 23 7.07 31.93 35.37
C GLY A 23 5.80 31.34 34.75
N LEU A 24 4.63 31.84 35.17
CA LEU A 24 3.37 31.58 34.50
C LEU A 24 3.16 32.63 33.41
N ALA A 25 2.64 32.14 32.27
CA ALA A 25 2.10 32.88 31.15
C ALA A 25 3.07 33.32 30.03
N GLN A 26 3.54 32.33 29.26
CA GLN A 26 3.30 32.38 27.82
C GLN A 26 3.14 30.98 27.24
N ALA A 27 2.06 30.29 27.65
CA ALA A 27 1.44 29.38 26.72
C ALA A 27 0.85 30.27 25.63
N ALA A 28 1.58 30.41 24.52
CA ALA A 28 0.99 30.91 23.29
C ALA A 28 -0.18 29.97 23.00
N SER A 29 -1.39 30.43 23.31
CA SER A 29 -2.58 29.84 22.73
C SER A 29 -2.39 30.05 21.23
N ALA A 30 -2.18 28.97 20.49
CA ALA A 30 -2.29 29.01 19.04
C ALA A 30 -3.74 29.42 18.74
N GLN A 31 -3.94 30.74 18.60
CA GLN A 31 -5.20 31.34 18.23
C GLN A 31 -5.35 31.14 16.73
N GLY A 32 -6.05 30.08 16.36
CA GLY A 32 -6.29 29.66 14.98
C GLY A 32 -6.10 28.15 14.87
N GLY A 33 -7.11 27.45 14.37
CA GLY A 33 -6.95 26.05 13.98
C GLY A 33 -5.83 25.88 12.93
N PRO A 34 -5.42 24.63 12.64
CA PRO A 34 -4.36 24.39 11.66
C PRO A 34 -4.65 25.08 10.32
N ASP A 35 -3.62 25.68 9.72
CA ASP A 35 -3.71 26.34 8.42
C ASP A 35 -4.23 25.35 7.37
N LYS A 36 -5.37 25.68 6.75
CA LYS A 36 -6.04 24.79 5.78
C LYS A 36 -5.13 24.46 4.61
N GLN A 37 -4.33 25.42 4.15
CA GLN A 37 -3.37 25.23 3.08
C GLN A 37 -2.28 24.22 3.49
N ALA A 38 -1.75 24.36 4.71
CA ALA A 38 -0.76 23.41 5.24
C ALA A 38 -1.32 21.99 5.40
N ILE A 39 -2.60 21.85 5.81
CA ILE A 39 -3.28 20.55 5.89
C ILE A 39 -3.40 19.91 4.51
N ILE A 40 -3.86 20.66 3.51
CA ILE A 40 -4.02 20.16 2.13
C ILE A 40 -2.66 19.77 1.54
N ALA A 41 -1.61 20.57 1.77
CA ALA A 41 -0.25 20.25 1.34
C ALA A 41 0.23 18.94 1.97
N THR A 42 0.06 18.77 3.28
CA THR A 42 0.45 17.54 3.98
C THR A 42 -0.33 16.33 3.46
N TYR A 43 -1.64 16.48 3.19
CA TYR A 43 -2.46 15.42 2.61
C TYR A 43 -1.96 15.00 1.22
N ALA A 44 -1.62 15.98 0.36
CA ALA A 44 -1.05 15.73 -0.96
C ALA A 44 0.32 15.05 -0.88
N ASP A 45 1.18 15.46 0.06
CA ASP A 45 2.50 14.86 0.27
C ASP A 45 2.39 13.39 0.72
N ILE A 46 1.45 13.07 1.61
CA ILE A 46 1.18 11.70 2.04
C ILE A 46 0.66 10.85 0.87
N ALA A 47 -0.31 11.37 0.10
CA ALA A 47 -0.84 10.66 -1.06
C ALA A 47 0.26 10.39 -2.10
N HIS A 48 1.08 11.40 -2.40
CA HIS A 48 2.20 11.28 -3.32
C HIS A 48 3.23 10.24 -2.86
N ALA A 49 3.59 10.24 -1.57
CA ALA A 49 4.47 9.23 -0.99
C ALA A 49 3.88 7.81 -1.12
N GLY A 50 2.60 7.63 -0.74
CA GLY A 50 1.92 6.34 -0.84
C GLY A 50 1.84 5.78 -2.26
N TYR A 51 1.52 6.62 -3.26
CA TYR A 51 1.52 6.20 -4.66
C TYR A 51 2.93 5.92 -5.18
N THR A 52 3.94 6.69 -4.74
CA THR A 52 5.34 6.46 -5.13
C THR A 52 5.83 5.11 -4.65
N ASP A 53 5.58 4.77 -3.38
CA ASP A 53 5.95 3.47 -2.81
C ASP A 53 5.20 2.32 -3.49
N SER A 54 3.91 2.52 -3.79
CA SER A 54 3.09 1.54 -4.51
C SER A 54 3.66 1.22 -5.90
N VAL A 55 4.04 2.25 -6.67
CA VAL A 55 4.64 2.07 -8.01
C VAL A 55 6.02 1.42 -7.92
N ALA A 56 6.84 1.83 -6.95
CA ALA A 56 8.16 1.24 -6.77
C ALA A 56 8.08 -0.27 -6.52
N LEU A 57 7.23 -0.70 -5.58
CA LEU A 57 7.08 -2.12 -5.24
C LEU A 57 6.32 -2.91 -6.30
N ALA A 58 5.39 -2.30 -7.05
CA ALA A 58 4.78 -2.94 -8.22
C ALA A 58 5.82 -3.27 -9.31
N ARG A 59 6.84 -2.42 -9.51
CA ARG A 59 7.94 -2.70 -10.45
C ARG A 59 8.83 -3.84 -9.97
N ASP A 60 9.03 -3.96 -8.66
CA ASP A 60 9.78 -5.09 -8.10
C ASP A 60 8.99 -6.40 -8.18
N LEU A 61 7.66 -6.35 -7.98
CA LEU A 61 6.77 -7.47 -8.28
C LEU A 61 6.88 -7.89 -9.75
N GLN A 62 6.85 -6.95 -10.69
CA GLN A 62 7.01 -7.25 -12.12
C GLN A 62 8.31 -8.01 -12.39
N LYS A 63 9.46 -7.54 -11.86
CA LYS A 63 10.75 -8.24 -12.01
C LYS A 63 10.72 -9.66 -11.42
N ALA A 64 10.08 -9.85 -10.27
CA ALA A 64 9.96 -11.16 -9.63
C ALA A 64 9.10 -12.13 -10.47
N VAL A 65 8.02 -11.62 -11.05
CA VAL A 65 7.17 -12.37 -11.99
C VAL A 65 7.93 -12.72 -13.27
N ASP A 66 8.65 -11.77 -13.86
CA ASP A 66 9.48 -12.01 -15.05
C ASP A 66 10.53 -13.10 -14.79
N THR A 67 11.15 -13.08 -13.60
CA THR A 67 12.11 -14.10 -13.19
C THR A 67 11.46 -15.48 -13.00
N LEU A 68 10.27 -15.52 -12.41
CA LEU A 68 9.47 -16.75 -12.28
C LEU A 68 9.10 -17.33 -13.64
N ILE A 69 8.69 -16.50 -14.59
CA ILE A 69 8.34 -16.92 -15.96
C ILE A 69 9.57 -17.47 -16.68
N ALA A 70 10.70 -16.76 -16.62
CA ALA A 70 11.92 -17.16 -17.31
C ALA A 70 12.54 -18.44 -16.74
N THR A 71 12.43 -18.64 -15.41
CA THR A 71 13.03 -19.76 -14.69
C THR A 71 12.08 -20.27 -13.62
N PRO A 72 11.12 -21.15 -13.94
CA PRO A 72 10.14 -21.58 -12.95
C PRO A 72 10.75 -22.50 -11.88
N SER A 73 10.60 -22.13 -10.61
CA SER A 73 10.84 -23.03 -9.48
C SER A 73 10.03 -22.62 -8.24
N ALA A 74 10.01 -23.50 -7.24
CA ALA A 74 9.40 -23.20 -5.94
C ALA A 74 10.01 -21.94 -5.28
N ALA A 75 11.31 -21.72 -5.46
CA ALA A 75 11.98 -20.55 -4.91
C ALA A 75 11.55 -19.25 -5.61
N GLN A 76 11.48 -19.23 -6.95
CA GLN A 76 10.96 -18.05 -7.67
C GLN A 76 9.47 -17.81 -7.36
N MET A 77 8.66 -18.87 -7.21
CA MET A 77 7.25 -18.74 -6.85
C MET A 77 7.09 -18.09 -5.46
N ALA A 78 7.91 -18.53 -4.49
CA ALA A 78 7.94 -17.90 -3.18
C ALA A 78 8.37 -16.43 -3.27
N ALA A 79 9.39 -16.10 -4.07
CA ALA A 79 9.85 -14.73 -4.26
C ALA A 79 8.76 -13.82 -4.88
N ALA A 80 8.06 -14.28 -5.91
CA ALA A 80 6.96 -13.53 -6.53
C ALA A 80 5.80 -13.29 -5.55
N ARG A 81 5.45 -14.27 -4.72
CA ARG A 81 4.44 -14.11 -3.66
C ARG A 81 4.84 -13.08 -2.61
N GLN A 82 6.11 -13.09 -2.18
CA GLN A 82 6.62 -12.10 -1.23
C GLN A 82 6.62 -10.70 -1.84
N ALA A 83 7.03 -10.56 -3.10
CA ALA A 83 6.98 -9.29 -3.81
C ALA A 83 5.53 -8.79 -3.97
N TRP A 84 4.56 -9.69 -4.19
CA TRP A 84 3.14 -9.33 -4.26
C TRP A 84 2.63 -8.77 -2.94
N LEU A 85 2.95 -9.43 -1.82
CA LEU A 85 2.59 -8.95 -0.49
C LEU A 85 3.21 -7.56 -0.23
N ALA A 86 4.49 -7.40 -0.54
CA ALA A 86 5.19 -6.13 -0.40
C ALA A 86 4.53 -5.02 -1.22
N ALA A 87 4.17 -5.28 -2.49
CA ALA A 87 3.49 -4.32 -3.34
C ALA A 87 2.05 -4.00 -2.90
N ARG A 88 1.33 -4.99 -2.34
CA ARG A 88 -0.06 -4.81 -1.92
C ARG A 88 -0.20 -3.89 -0.71
N VAL A 89 0.73 -3.94 0.24
CA VAL A 89 0.67 -3.16 1.50
C VAL A 89 0.57 -1.65 1.28
N PRO A 90 1.46 -0.97 0.55
CA PRO A 90 1.34 0.47 0.30
C PRO A 90 0.13 0.77 -0.60
N TYR A 91 -0.16 -0.08 -1.60
CA TYR A 91 -1.29 0.16 -2.50
C TYR A 91 -2.63 0.20 -1.74
N MET A 92 -2.86 -0.70 -0.78
CA MET A 92 -4.04 -0.67 0.11
C MET A 92 -4.18 0.67 0.85
N GLN A 93 -3.07 1.26 1.29
CA GLN A 93 -3.09 2.56 1.99
C GLN A 93 -3.49 3.70 1.06
N THR A 94 -3.26 3.56 -0.26
CA THR A 94 -3.65 4.59 -1.23
C THR A 94 -5.15 4.65 -1.51
N GLU A 95 -5.91 3.61 -1.15
CA GLU A 95 -7.35 3.53 -1.46
C GLU A 95 -8.15 4.68 -0.80
N VAL A 96 -7.66 5.23 0.32
CA VAL A 96 -8.28 6.40 0.98
C VAL A 96 -8.22 7.69 0.14
N PHE A 97 -7.29 7.76 -0.82
CA PHE A 97 -7.11 8.93 -1.70
C PHE A 97 -7.90 8.85 -3.01
N ARG A 98 -8.67 7.76 -3.20
CA ARG A 98 -9.49 7.55 -4.41
C ARG A 98 -10.72 8.47 -4.47
N PHE A 99 -11.33 8.76 -3.32
CA PHE A 99 -12.65 9.40 -3.29
C PHE A 99 -12.65 10.77 -3.97
N GLY A 100 -13.45 10.91 -5.03
CA GLY A 100 -13.56 12.17 -5.79
C GLY A 100 -12.38 12.45 -6.73
N ASN A 101 -11.52 11.45 -6.98
CA ASN A 101 -10.36 11.57 -7.85
C ASN A 101 -10.59 10.82 -9.16
N ALA A 102 -11.12 11.53 -10.17
CA ALA A 102 -11.41 10.96 -11.49
C ALA A 102 -10.18 10.31 -12.15
N ILE A 103 -8.98 10.85 -11.89
CA ILE A 103 -7.74 10.28 -12.42
C ILE A 103 -7.51 8.88 -11.85
N VAL A 104 -7.82 8.64 -10.57
CA VAL A 104 -7.71 7.31 -9.95
C VAL A 104 -8.79 6.37 -10.49
N ASP A 105 -10.03 6.85 -10.61
CA ASP A 105 -11.15 6.05 -11.12
C ASP A 105 -10.90 5.53 -12.55
N ASP A 106 -10.20 6.30 -13.40
CA ASP A 106 -9.88 5.91 -14.78
C ASP A 106 -8.99 4.66 -14.89
N TRP A 107 -8.14 4.38 -13.88
CA TRP A 107 -7.20 3.26 -13.92
C TRP A 107 -7.42 2.19 -12.84
N GLU A 108 -8.14 2.48 -11.76
CA GLU A 108 -8.23 1.59 -10.59
C GLU A 108 -8.84 0.22 -10.90
N GLY A 109 -9.87 0.18 -11.74
CA GLY A 109 -10.50 -1.08 -12.15
C GLY A 109 -9.56 -2.03 -12.90
N LYS A 110 -8.44 -1.53 -13.44
CA LYS A 110 -7.42 -2.35 -14.12
C LYS A 110 -6.36 -2.90 -13.15
N VAL A 111 -6.34 -2.42 -11.90
CA VAL A 111 -5.32 -2.77 -10.90
C VAL A 111 -5.89 -3.70 -9.83
N ASN A 112 -7.12 -3.47 -9.38
CA ASN A 112 -7.68 -4.12 -8.20
C ASN A 112 -9.16 -4.51 -8.37
N ALA A 113 -9.54 -4.93 -9.59
CA ALA A 113 -10.87 -5.47 -9.83
C ALA A 113 -11.16 -6.69 -8.94
N TRP A 114 -12.32 -6.65 -8.31
CA TRP A 114 -12.91 -7.76 -7.58
C TRP A 114 -14.45 -7.67 -7.67
N PRO A 115 -15.19 -8.78 -7.89
CA PRO A 115 -14.72 -10.15 -8.03
C PRO A 115 -13.98 -10.39 -9.36
N LEU A 116 -13.22 -11.50 -9.42
CA LEU A 116 -12.62 -11.99 -10.65
C LEU A 116 -13.61 -12.88 -11.40
N ASP A 117 -13.43 -12.98 -12.72
CA ASP A 117 -14.03 -14.04 -13.53
C ASP A 117 -12.98 -15.15 -13.68
N GLU A 118 -12.88 -16.03 -12.68
CA GLU A 118 -11.78 -16.99 -12.59
C GLU A 118 -11.81 -17.99 -13.75
N GLY A 119 -13.02 -18.40 -14.17
CA GLY A 119 -13.19 -19.34 -15.28
C GLY A 119 -12.97 -18.71 -16.65
N LEU A 120 -12.95 -17.38 -16.78
CA LEU A 120 -12.42 -16.71 -17.97
C LEU A 120 -10.90 -16.87 -18.06
N ILE A 121 -10.17 -16.73 -16.95
CA ILE A 121 -8.69 -16.68 -16.94
C ILE A 121 -8.08 -18.08 -17.19
N ASP A 122 -8.36 -19.03 -16.31
CA ASP A 122 -7.77 -20.38 -16.33
C ASP A 122 -8.80 -21.44 -15.92
N TYR A 123 -8.39 -22.70 -15.82
CA TYR A 123 -9.24 -23.77 -15.32
C TYR A 123 -9.64 -23.54 -13.85
N VAL A 124 -10.87 -23.91 -13.54
CA VAL A 124 -11.46 -23.85 -12.19
C VAL A 124 -11.76 -25.24 -11.67
N ALA A 125 -11.93 -25.37 -10.35
CA ALA A 125 -12.36 -26.63 -9.75
C ALA A 125 -13.77 -27.00 -10.23
N PRO A 126 -14.13 -28.30 -10.34
CA PRO A 126 -15.44 -28.73 -10.81
C PRO A 126 -16.63 -28.12 -10.06
N ALA A 127 -16.44 -27.81 -8.76
CA ALA A 127 -17.45 -27.19 -7.91
C ALA A 127 -17.81 -25.75 -8.31
N TYR A 128 -16.98 -25.08 -9.12
CA TYR A 128 -17.29 -23.77 -9.68
C TYR A 128 -18.50 -23.84 -10.63
N GLY A 129 -18.64 -24.95 -11.36
CA GLY A 129 -19.64 -25.10 -12.41
C GLY A 129 -19.09 -24.80 -13.80
N ASN A 130 -19.94 -24.94 -14.82
CA ASN A 130 -19.54 -24.84 -16.22
C ASN A 130 -20.29 -23.75 -17.00
N SER A 131 -21.27 -23.10 -16.38
CA SER A 131 -22.10 -22.08 -17.02
C SER A 131 -22.76 -21.19 -15.96
N SER A 132 -23.05 -19.95 -16.36
CA SER A 132 -23.78 -18.99 -15.55
C SER A 132 -24.72 -18.18 -16.44
N ASN A 133 -25.95 -17.97 -15.96
CA ASN A 133 -26.92 -17.12 -16.65
C ASN A 133 -26.41 -15.67 -16.60
N GLY A 134 -26.08 -15.11 -17.77
CA GLY A 134 -25.57 -13.74 -17.88
C GLY A 134 -24.06 -13.62 -17.96
N ASN A 135 -23.30 -14.72 -17.83
CA ASN A 135 -21.87 -14.74 -18.12
C ASN A 135 -21.56 -15.79 -19.22
N PRO A 136 -21.47 -15.38 -20.51
CA PRO A 136 -21.16 -16.29 -21.60
C PRO A 136 -19.72 -16.81 -21.60
N VAL A 137 -18.82 -16.22 -20.81
CA VAL A 137 -17.40 -16.59 -20.73
C VAL A 137 -17.03 -17.29 -19.42
N TYR A 138 -18.03 -17.70 -18.64
CA TYR A 138 -17.90 -18.24 -17.29
C TYR A 138 -16.90 -19.39 -17.11
N ALA A 139 -16.64 -20.18 -18.16
CA ALA A 139 -15.66 -21.26 -18.14
C ALA A 139 -14.80 -21.25 -19.42
N ALA A 140 -14.55 -20.07 -19.98
CA ALA A 140 -13.88 -19.91 -21.28
C ALA A 140 -12.40 -20.32 -21.26
N ASN A 141 -11.69 -20.14 -20.13
CA ASN A 141 -10.27 -20.44 -19.95
C ASN A 141 -9.41 -19.97 -21.14
N VAL A 142 -9.17 -18.66 -21.21
CA VAL A 142 -8.40 -18.04 -22.32
C VAL A 142 -6.95 -18.50 -22.39
N ILE A 143 -6.41 -19.04 -21.29
CA ILE A 143 -5.05 -19.61 -21.28
C ILE A 143 -4.99 -20.90 -22.11
N ALA A 144 -6.04 -21.73 -22.05
CA ALA A 144 -6.07 -23.02 -22.75
C ALA A 144 -6.78 -22.97 -24.12
N ASN A 145 -7.55 -21.91 -24.42
CA ASN A 145 -8.37 -21.82 -25.62
C ASN A 145 -7.97 -20.60 -26.48
N PRO A 146 -7.39 -20.80 -27.68
CA PRO A 146 -6.95 -19.72 -28.55
C PRO A 146 -8.11 -18.98 -29.24
N GLU A 147 -9.34 -19.46 -29.09
CA GLU A 147 -10.54 -18.82 -29.62
C GLU A 147 -11.66 -18.90 -28.56
N ILE A 148 -12.25 -17.76 -28.21
CA ILE A 148 -13.40 -17.69 -27.30
C ILE A 148 -14.55 -16.89 -27.91
N ARG A 149 -15.77 -17.07 -27.38
CA ARG A 149 -16.95 -16.29 -27.80
C ARG A 149 -17.36 -15.28 -26.73
N VAL A 150 -17.32 -14.00 -27.09
CA VAL A 150 -17.72 -12.88 -26.20
C VAL A 150 -18.80 -12.05 -26.90
N GLY A 151 -19.97 -11.90 -26.28
CA GLY A 151 -21.06 -11.08 -26.84
C GLY A 151 -21.49 -11.48 -28.25
N GLY A 152 -21.42 -12.78 -28.58
CA GLY A 152 -21.74 -13.30 -29.91
C GLY A 152 -20.64 -13.16 -30.96
N LYS A 153 -19.52 -12.50 -30.64
CA LYS A 153 -18.34 -12.39 -31.50
C LYS A 153 -17.30 -13.45 -31.15
N THR A 154 -16.54 -13.87 -32.14
CA THR A 154 -15.32 -14.67 -31.96
C THR A 154 -14.16 -13.74 -31.63
N VAL A 155 -13.41 -14.08 -30.59
CA VAL A 155 -12.20 -13.36 -30.16
C VAL A 155 -11.00 -14.30 -30.27
N ASP A 156 -9.95 -13.82 -30.95
CA ASP A 156 -8.67 -14.51 -31.06
C ASP A 156 -7.85 -14.29 -29.79
N ALA A 157 -7.72 -15.36 -29.00
CA ALA A 157 -6.95 -15.41 -27.76
C ALA A 157 -5.64 -16.21 -27.92
N ALA A 158 -5.21 -16.50 -29.15
CA ALA A 158 -3.94 -17.20 -29.40
C ALA A 158 -2.72 -16.42 -28.89
N GLN A 159 -2.86 -15.10 -28.70
CA GLN A 159 -1.87 -14.23 -28.08
C GLN A 159 -2.55 -13.30 -27.06
N LEU A 160 -2.27 -13.51 -25.77
CA LEU A 160 -2.78 -12.68 -24.67
C LEU A 160 -2.02 -11.36 -24.56
N THR A 161 -2.26 -10.46 -25.51
CA THR A 161 -1.64 -9.13 -25.54
C THR A 161 -2.32 -8.17 -24.56
N LYS A 162 -1.61 -7.11 -24.16
CA LYS A 162 -2.20 -6.04 -23.34
C LYS A 162 -3.41 -5.38 -24.00
N ALA A 163 -3.41 -5.26 -25.32
CA ALA A 163 -4.53 -4.71 -26.07
C ALA A 163 -5.75 -5.62 -25.95
N LEU A 164 -5.57 -6.93 -26.19
CA LEU A 164 -6.64 -7.91 -26.05
C LEU A 164 -7.25 -7.93 -24.64
N LEU A 165 -6.42 -7.83 -23.60
CA LEU A 165 -6.88 -7.86 -22.20
C LEU A 165 -7.52 -6.54 -21.73
N ALA A 166 -7.42 -5.46 -22.51
CA ALA A 166 -7.96 -4.15 -22.17
C ALA A 166 -9.27 -3.80 -22.89
N ASP A 167 -9.68 -4.62 -23.87
CA ASP A 167 -10.89 -4.50 -24.69
C ASP A 167 -12.11 -5.18 -24.04
#